data_AF-A0A3S0DDA2-F1
#
_entry.id   AF-A0A3S0DDA2-F1
#
_cell.length_a   1.000
_cell.length_b   1.000
_cell.length_c   1.000
_cell.angle_alpha   90.00
_cell.angle_beta   90.00
_cell.angle_gamma   90.00
#
_symmetry.space_group_name_H-M   'P 1'
#
loop_
_entity.id
_entity.type
_entity.pdbx_description
1 polymer ?
#
loop_
_entity_poly.entity_id
_entity_poly.type
_entity_poly.pdbx_seq_one_letter_code
_entity_poly.pdbx_strand_id
1 'polypeptide(L)'
;MRVKYIISFFILSIFSINAANAATTQKSPSKTTKSKKTKKKSHTREKPHSSDYMEGVASCYAGKFVGRRTTSGDKFVMDKFTGASPVLPMRTKVKITNLKNYKVVYVEVNDRMAHKSGHVIDLPKLPASWIGLNCPSLTKVKLEIVDNETYRNALDAQLSDVVLPSESMSDADVIAINNTLNESNYQLRYNESMTYNTSRFVQESAMPNAR
;
A
#
# COMPACT_ATOMS: atom_id res chain seq x y z
N MET A 1 -61.60 8.44 1.59
CA MET A 1 -61.22 9.87 1.53
C MET A 1 -60.16 10.16 2.59
N ARG A 2 -58.88 10.29 2.23
CA ARG A 2 -57.85 10.98 3.02
C ARG A 2 -56.84 11.61 2.05
N VAL A 3 -56.65 12.91 2.21
CA VAL A 3 -56.05 13.85 1.25
C VAL A 3 -54.52 13.78 1.29
N LYS A 4 -53.89 13.87 0.11
CA LYS A 4 -52.44 13.89 -0.10
C LYS A 4 -51.88 15.28 0.24
N TYR A 5 -50.84 15.36 1.08
CA TYR A 5 -50.14 16.62 1.36
C TYR A 5 -48.97 16.81 0.38
N ILE A 6 -49.02 17.92 -0.36
CA ILE A 6 -47.96 18.44 -1.24
C ILE A 6 -47.14 19.40 -0.40
N ILE A 7 -45.88 19.07 -0.11
CA ILE A 7 -44.94 20.00 0.52
C ILE A 7 -43.97 20.47 -0.57
N SER A 8 -44.30 21.62 -1.15
CA SER A 8 -43.41 22.43 -1.97
C SER A 8 -42.77 23.47 -1.05
N PHE A 9 -41.46 23.40 -0.84
CA PHE A 9 -40.69 24.50 -0.26
C PHE A 9 -39.59 24.91 -1.23
N PHE A 10 -39.95 25.94 -1.99
CA PHE A 10 -39.08 26.79 -2.79
C PHE A 10 -38.44 27.80 -1.83
N ILE A 11 -37.12 27.74 -1.60
CA ILE A 11 -36.36 28.87 -1.06
C ILE A 11 -35.12 29.09 -1.91
N LEU A 12 -35.25 30.12 -2.74
CA LEU A 12 -34.24 30.82 -3.51
C LEU A 12 -33.48 31.78 -2.56
N SER A 13 -32.20 32.06 -2.83
CA SER A 13 -31.37 33.23 -2.41
C SER A 13 -30.12 32.87 -1.58
N ILE A 14 -28.92 33.46 -1.70
CA ILE A 14 -28.25 34.41 -2.60
C ILE A 14 -26.72 34.21 -2.41
N PHE A 15 -25.97 34.49 -3.47
CA PHE A 15 -24.52 34.72 -3.58
C PHE A 15 -23.79 35.35 -2.37
N SER A 16 -22.54 34.94 -2.15
CA SER A 16 -21.46 35.86 -1.74
C SER A 16 -20.13 35.40 -2.32
N ILE A 17 -19.66 36.16 -3.32
CA ILE A 17 -18.30 36.14 -3.85
C ILE A 17 -17.43 36.91 -2.84
N ASN A 18 -16.32 36.32 -2.38
CA ASN A 18 -15.26 37.08 -1.72
C ASN A 18 -14.10 37.28 -2.69
N ALA A 19 -13.84 38.56 -2.97
CA ALA A 19 -12.83 39.05 -3.88
C ALA A 19 -11.41 38.98 -3.28
N ALA A 20 -10.46 38.80 -4.18
CA ALA A 20 -9.02 38.78 -3.92
C ALA A 20 -8.50 40.15 -3.45
N ASN A 21 -7.48 40.13 -2.58
CA ASN A 21 -6.56 41.25 -2.38
C ASN A 21 -5.14 40.80 -2.74
N ALA A 22 -4.56 41.45 -3.74
CA ALA A 22 -3.15 41.40 -4.07
C ALA A 22 -2.60 42.83 -3.99
N ALA A 23 -1.57 43.05 -3.17
CA ALA A 23 -0.68 44.19 -3.30
C ALA A 23 0.67 43.91 -2.60
N THR A 24 1.70 44.06 -3.41
CA THR A 24 3.14 43.93 -3.17
C THR A 24 3.69 45.06 -2.25
N THR A 25 4.89 44.88 -1.68
CA THR A 25 6.14 45.68 -1.84
C THR A 25 7.02 45.92 -0.56
N GLN A 26 8.33 45.59 -0.71
CA GLN A 26 9.62 46.14 -0.17
C GLN A 26 10.12 46.04 1.31
N LYS A 27 11.16 45.20 1.49
CA LYS A 27 12.56 45.41 1.99
C LYS A 27 12.92 46.50 3.08
N SER A 28 13.37 46.00 4.25
CA SER A 28 14.50 46.36 5.20
C SER A 28 14.82 47.83 5.61
N PRO A 29 15.28 48.15 6.86
CA PRO A 29 16.66 47.83 7.34
C PRO A 29 16.92 47.64 8.88
N SER A 30 18.02 46.90 9.17
CA SER A 30 19.02 46.92 10.28
C SER A 30 18.66 47.20 11.76
N LYS A 31 19.20 46.37 12.68
CA LYS A 31 20.10 46.80 13.78
C LYS A 31 20.76 45.63 14.54
N THR A 32 22.02 45.85 14.90
CA THR A 32 22.96 45.10 15.74
C THR A 32 22.52 44.87 17.18
N THR A 33 22.84 43.70 17.76
CA THR A 33 23.38 43.59 19.14
C THR A 33 24.01 42.21 19.41
N LYS A 34 25.26 42.21 19.89
CA LYS A 34 25.94 41.07 20.54
C LYS A 34 25.32 40.83 21.92
N SER A 35 24.99 39.60 22.30
CA SER A 35 24.96 39.21 23.72
C SER A 35 25.09 37.69 23.94
N LYS A 36 26.18 37.34 24.64
CA LYS A 36 26.43 36.24 25.58
C LYS A 36 25.75 34.88 25.36
N LYS A 37 26.59 33.89 25.03
CA LYS A 37 26.39 32.45 25.26
C LYS A 37 26.16 32.17 26.75
N THR A 38 24.94 31.82 27.12
CA THR A 38 24.64 30.99 28.28
C THR A 38 24.23 29.59 27.79
N LYS A 39 25.00 28.58 28.22
CA LYS A 39 24.72 27.16 27.97
C LYS A 39 23.37 26.79 28.59
N LYS A 40 22.32 26.69 27.78
CA LYS A 40 21.08 26.01 28.16
C LYS A 40 21.14 24.62 27.52
N LYS A 41 21.27 23.58 28.35
CA LYS A 41 21.09 22.17 27.95
C LYS A 41 19.71 22.05 27.31
N SER A 42 19.63 22.08 25.97
CA SER A 42 18.43 21.65 25.27
C SER A 42 18.36 20.14 25.44
N HIS A 43 17.39 19.66 26.21
CA HIS A 43 16.87 18.33 25.99
C HIS A 43 16.25 18.36 24.59
N THR A 44 17.06 17.99 23.59
CA THR A 44 16.55 17.63 22.28
C THR A 44 15.71 16.39 22.53
N ARG A 45 14.39 16.58 22.68
CA ARG A 45 13.45 15.50 22.37
C ARG A 45 13.62 15.25 20.89
N GLU A 46 14.52 14.33 20.56
CA GLU A 46 14.59 13.75 19.24
C GLU A 46 13.20 13.18 18.95
N LYS A 47 12.50 13.80 17.99
CA LYS A 47 11.33 13.16 17.39
C LYS A 47 11.89 12.01 16.56
N PRO A 48 11.51 10.74 16.82
CA PRO A 48 11.90 9.66 15.94
C PRO A 48 11.19 9.90 14.60
N HIS A 49 11.95 10.28 13.58
CA HIS A 49 11.50 10.17 12.20
C HIS A 49 11.61 8.67 11.86
N SER A 50 10.57 7.87 12.15
CA SER A 50 10.60 6.47 11.73
C SER A 50 10.43 6.44 10.21
N SER A 51 11.40 5.87 9.52
CA SER A 51 11.44 5.64 8.07
C SER A 51 10.41 4.62 7.56
N ASP A 52 9.53 4.15 8.43
CA ASP A 52 8.84 2.86 8.25
C ASP A 52 7.40 3.03 7.76
N TYR A 53 6.96 4.26 7.49
CA TYR A 53 5.63 4.53 6.96
C TYR A 53 5.61 5.64 5.91
N MET A 54 4.61 5.59 5.03
CA MET A 54 4.28 6.66 4.09
C MET A 54 2.78 6.77 3.87
N GLU A 55 2.29 7.94 3.51
CA GLU A 55 0.90 8.17 3.14
C GLU A 55 0.79 8.63 1.70
N GLY A 56 -0.34 8.32 1.07
CA GLY A 56 -0.61 8.77 -0.29
C GLY A 56 -1.89 8.20 -0.86
N VAL A 57 -1.96 8.14 -2.18
CA VAL A 57 -3.13 7.62 -2.90
C VAL A 57 -2.86 6.19 -3.34
N ALA A 58 -3.82 5.30 -3.06
CA ALA A 58 -3.88 3.98 -3.65
C ALA A 58 -4.81 3.97 -4.86
N SER A 59 -4.44 3.20 -5.88
CA SER A 59 -5.31 2.87 -7.01
C SER A 59 -5.39 1.36 -7.23
N CYS A 60 -6.08 0.96 -8.29
CA CYS A 60 -6.29 -0.43 -8.64
C CYS A 60 -5.79 -0.74 -10.06
N TYR A 61 -5.08 -1.85 -10.21
CA TYR A 61 -4.56 -2.31 -11.49
C TYR A 61 -5.68 -2.64 -12.49
N ALA A 62 -5.45 -2.34 -13.76
CA ALA A 62 -6.38 -2.69 -14.83
C ALA A 62 -6.32 -4.19 -15.20
N GLY A 63 -7.48 -4.78 -15.50
CA GLY A 63 -7.64 -6.18 -15.96
C GLY A 63 -6.71 -6.61 -17.09
N LYS A 64 -6.37 -5.68 -18.00
CA LYS A 64 -5.53 -5.94 -19.18
C LYS A 64 -4.10 -6.40 -18.88
N PHE A 65 -3.64 -6.27 -17.63
CA PHE A 65 -2.30 -6.69 -17.22
C PHE A 65 -2.25 -8.17 -16.79
N VAL A 66 -3.39 -8.85 -16.61
CA VAL A 66 -3.44 -10.26 -16.18
C VAL A 66 -2.59 -11.14 -17.11
N GLY A 67 -1.78 -12.01 -16.50
CA GLY A 67 -0.89 -12.94 -17.22
C GLY A 67 0.41 -12.33 -17.73
N ARG A 68 0.60 -11.00 -17.66
CA ARG A 68 1.89 -10.36 -17.94
C ARG A 68 2.85 -10.59 -16.79
N ARG A 69 4.16 -10.53 -17.06
CA ARG A 69 5.17 -10.60 -16.00
C ARG A 69 5.23 -9.30 -15.21
N THR A 70 5.25 -9.43 -13.89
CA THR A 70 5.62 -8.35 -12.96
C THR A 70 7.12 -8.13 -12.98
N THR A 71 7.58 -7.06 -12.33
CA THR A 71 9.01 -6.78 -12.14
C THR A 71 9.72 -7.90 -11.36
N SER A 72 9.05 -8.58 -10.43
CA SER A 72 9.60 -9.75 -9.75
C SER A 72 9.72 -11.00 -10.62
N GLY A 73 9.11 -11.00 -11.82
CA GLY A 73 9.17 -12.09 -12.80
C GLY A 73 7.95 -13.00 -12.86
N ASP A 74 7.11 -12.99 -11.81
CA ASP A 74 5.88 -13.77 -11.74
C ASP A 74 4.81 -13.24 -12.71
N LYS A 75 3.87 -14.10 -13.11
CA LYS A 75 2.68 -13.63 -13.83
C LYS A 75 1.75 -12.88 -12.87
N PHE A 76 1.25 -11.73 -13.29
CA PHE A 76 0.27 -10.96 -12.56
C PHE A 76 -1.09 -11.66 -12.52
N VAL A 77 -1.66 -11.73 -11.32
CA VAL A 77 -2.96 -12.36 -10.99
C VAL A 77 -3.78 -11.37 -10.16
N MET A 78 -5.08 -11.25 -10.45
CA MET A 78 -5.96 -10.27 -9.78
C MET A 78 -6.28 -10.61 -8.33
N ASP A 79 -6.20 -11.88 -7.97
CA ASP A 79 -6.64 -12.42 -6.69
C ASP A 79 -5.46 -12.76 -5.76
N LYS A 80 -4.31 -12.13 -5.95
CA LYS A 80 -3.11 -12.31 -5.11
C LYS A 80 -2.88 -11.08 -4.23
N PHE A 81 -2.52 -11.27 -2.96
CA PHE A 81 -2.17 -10.20 -2.03
C PHE A 81 -0.78 -9.60 -2.32
N THR A 82 -0.70 -8.90 -3.44
CA THR A 82 0.50 -8.22 -3.92
C THR A 82 0.19 -6.75 -4.21
N GLY A 83 1.22 -5.98 -4.53
CA GLY A 83 1.06 -4.59 -4.96
C GLY A 83 2.25 -4.08 -5.73
N ALA A 84 2.04 -2.96 -6.41
CA ALA A 84 3.12 -2.25 -7.07
C ALA A 84 3.35 -0.89 -6.46
N SER A 85 4.63 -0.54 -6.29
CA SER A 85 5.04 0.74 -5.74
C SER A 85 6.07 1.38 -6.65
N PRO A 86 6.05 2.72 -6.80
CA PRO A 86 7.11 3.42 -7.52
C PRO A 86 8.40 3.47 -6.70
N VAL A 87 8.32 3.45 -5.36
CA VAL A 87 9.46 3.78 -4.48
C VAL A 87 9.89 2.66 -3.55
N LEU A 88 8.98 1.76 -3.12
CA LEU A 88 9.34 0.71 -2.17
C LEU A 88 10.25 -0.35 -2.80
N PRO A 89 11.28 -0.85 -2.09
CA PRO A 89 12.07 -2.00 -2.55
C PRO A 89 11.19 -3.20 -2.92
N MET A 90 11.65 -4.03 -3.86
CA MET A 90 10.94 -5.28 -4.17
C MET A 90 10.93 -6.18 -2.94
N ARG A 91 9.88 -6.99 -2.83
CA ARG A 91 9.63 -7.94 -1.75
C ARG A 91 9.34 -7.31 -0.38
N THR A 92 9.22 -5.98 -0.31
CA THR A 92 8.79 -5.27 0.90
C THR A 92 7.39 -5.72 1.30
N LYS A 93 7.20 -6.08 2.57
CA LYS A 93 5.89 -6.40 3.13
C LYS A 93 5.28 -5.14 3.72
N VAL A 94 4.03 -4.89 3.36
CA VAL A 94 3.38 -3.63 3.68
C VAL A 94 1.98 -3.89 4.22
N LYS A 95 1.70 -3.31 5.38
CA LYS A 95 0.36 -3.11 5.89
C LYS A 95 -0.21 -1.84 5.27
N ILE A 96 -1.35 -1.96 4.61
CA ILE A 96 -2.03 -0.85 3.95
C ILE A 96 -3.32 -0.58 4.69
N THR A 97 -3.45 0.63 5.23
CA THR A 97 -4.66 1.09 5.90
C THR A 97 -5.38 2.10 5.02
N ASN A 98 -6.64 1.84 4.67
CA ASN A 98 -7.48 2.84 4.00
C ASN A 98 -7.93 3.89 5.02
N LEU A 99 -7.51 5.13 4.83
CA LEU A 99 -7.74 6.22 5.78
C LEU A 99 -9.21 6.68 5.84
N LYS A 100 -10.05 6.24 4.89
CA LYS A 100 -11.48 6.56 4.87
C LYS A 100 -12.31 5.66 5.78
N ASN A 101 -11.95 4.37 5.88
CA ASN A 101 -12.76 3.36 6.56
C ASN A 101 -11.96 2.48 7.55
N TYR A 102 -10.67 2.76 7.70
CA TYR A 102 -9.73 2.06 8.59
C TYR A 102 -9.58 0.56 8.33
N LYS A 103 -10.07 0.07 7.19
CA LYS A 103 -9.83 -1.31 6.78
C LYS A 103 -8.37 -1.50 6.37
N VAL A 104 -7.85 -2.69 6.64
CA VAL A 104 -6.44 -3.04 6.47
C VAL A 104 -6.30 -4.23 5.54
N VAL A 105 -5.24 -4.23 4.73
CA VAL A 105 -4.79 -5.38 3.94
C VAL A 105 -3.27 -5.45 4.04
N TYR A 106 -2.70 -6.64 4.09
CA TYR A 106 -1.26 -6.86 3.99
C TYR A 106 -0.94 -7.41 2.60
N VAL A 107 0.11 -6.86 1.99
CA VAL A 107 0.56 -7.25 0.66
C VAL A 107 2.08 -7.28 0.58
N GLU A 108 2.60 -8.05 -0.37
CA GLU A 108 4.00 -7.96 -0.80
C GLU A 108 4.13 -7.09 -2.05
N VAL A 109 5.11 -6.18 -2.05
CA VAL A 109 5.45 -5.39 -3.24
C VAL A 109 6.23 -6.26 -4.22
N ASN A 110 5.62 -6.63 -5.34
CA ASN A 110 6.23 -7.50 -6.35
C ASN A 110 6.34 -6.85 -7.74
N ASP A 111 5.84 -5.63 -7.89
CA ASP A 111 5.86 -4.93 -9.18
C ASP A 111 6.20 -3.44 -9.05
N ARG A 112 6.52 -2.83 -10.19
CA ARG A 112 6.85 -1.41 -10.32
C ARG A 112 5.76 -0.69 -11.08
N MET A 113 5.52 0.55 -10.68
CA MET A 113 4.67 1.48 -11.41
C MET A 113 5.43 2.79 -11.68
N ALA A 114 4.96 3.55 -12.67
CA ALA A 114 5.60 4.80 -13.04
C ALA A 114 5.44 5.86 -11.93
N HIS A 115 6.53 6.53 -11.55
CA HIS A 115 6.52 7.60 -10.52
C HIS A 115 5.54 8.75 -10.82
N LYS A 116 5.30 9.03 -12.10
CA LYS A 116 4.42 10.11 -12.56
C LYS A 116 2.92 9.87 -12.32
N SER A 117 2.53 8.71 -11.79
CA SER A 117 1.14 8.42 -11.45
C SER A 117 0.60 9.31 -10.31
N GLY A 118 1.48 9.72 -9.38
CA GLY A 118 1.09 10.34 -8.12
C GLY A 118 0.52 9.37 -7.07
N HIS A 119 0.51 8.06 -7.34
CA HIS A 119 0.08 7.02 -6.41
C HIS A 119 1.27 6.43 -5.65
N VAL A 120 1.02 5.98 -4.41
CA VAL A 120 2.04 5.28 -3.60
C VAL A 120 1.95 3.77 -3.77
N ILE A 121 0.77 3.27 -4.13
CA ILE A 121 0.54 1.83 -4.37
C ILE A 121 -0.60 1.62 -5.38
N ASP A 122 -0.41 0.66 -6.28
CA ASP A 122 -1.48 0.11 -7.11
C ASP A 122 -1.76 -1.33 -6.66
N LEU A 123 -3.03 -1.64 -6.37
CA LEU A 123 -3.48 -2.93 -5.85
C LEU A 123 -4.20 -3.78 -6.90
N PRO A 124 -4.02 -5.11 -6.89
CA PRO A 124 -4.92 -6.05 -7.56
C PRO A 124 -6.36 -5.95 -7.00
N LYS A 125 -7.33 -6.53 -7.73
CA LYS A 125 -8.76 -6.42 -7.41
C LYS A 125 -9.10 -6.95 -6.01
N LEU A 126 -8.60 -8.13 -5.64
CA LEU A 126 -8.89 -8.75 -4.34
C LEU A 126 -8.40 -7.88 -3.16
N PRO A 127 -7.11 -7.51 -3.02
CA PRO A 127 -6.65 -6.66 -1.93
C PRO A 127 -7.28 -5.27 -1.93
N ALA A 128 -7.62 -4.71 -3.10
CA ALA A 128 -8.37 -3.46 -3.18
C ALA A 128 -9.76 -3.61 -2.54
N SER A 129 -10.51 -4.66 -2.88
CA SER A 129 -11.83 -4.92 -2.30
C SER A 129 -11.77 -5.16 -0.78
N TRP A 130 -10.68 -5.77 -0.29
CA TRP A 130 -10.44 -5.99 1.15
C TRP A 130 -10.53 -4.70 1.97
N ILE A 131 -9.94 -3.63 1.45
CA ILE A 131 -9.95 -2.30 2.09
C ILE A 131 -11.10 -1.42 1.62
N GLY A 132 -12.08 -1.96 0.88
CA GLY A 132 -13.21 -1.20 0.33
C GLY A 132 -12.81 -0.19 -0.75
N LEU A 133 -11.72 -0.45 -1.48
CA LEU A 133 -11.34 0.29 -2.69
C LEU A 133 -12.03 -0.33 -3.90
N ASN A 134 -13.13 0.27 -4.35
CA ASN A 134 -13.89 -0.19 -5.51
C ASN A 134 -13.23 0.31 -6.81
N CYS A 135 -12.50 -0.56 -7.50
CA CYS A 135 -11.84 -0.21 -8.77
C CYS A 135 -12.86 0.33 -9.80
N PRO A 136 -12.55 1.42 -10.54
CA PRO A 136 -11.26 2.11 -10.67
C PRO A 136 -11.10 3.32 -9.73
N SER A 137 -11.77 3.36 -8.58
CA SER A 137 -11.68 4.49 -7.65
C SER A 137 -10.28 4.65 -7.03
N LEU A 138 -10.05 5.81 -6.44
CA LEU A 138 -8.85 6.14 -5.67
C LEU A 138 -9.20 6.31 -4.20
N THR A 139 -8.29 5.98 -3.29
CA THR A 139 -8.45 6.28 -1.86
C THR A 139 -7.14 6.69 -1.22
N LYS A 140 -7.21 7.48 -0.14
CA LYS A 140 -6.05 7.79 0.69
C LYS A 140 -5.70 6.59 1.56
N VAL A 141 -4.43 6.26 1.61
CA VAL A 141 -3.90 5.13 2.38
C VAL A 141 -2.68 5.53 3.19
N LYS A 142 -2.46 4.81 4.29
CA LYS A 142 -1.19 4.75 5.00
C LYS A 142 -0.57 3.38 4.74
N LEU A 143 0.70 3.39 4.35
CA LEU A 143 1.55 2.21 4.18
C LEU A 143 2.49 2.14 5.37
N GLU A 144 2.58 0.98 6.00
CA GLU A 144 3.52 0.69 7.08
C GLU A 144 4.32 -0.55 6.68
N ILE A 145 5.65 -0.44 6.65
CA ILE A 145 6.53 -1.59 6.40
C ILE A 145 6.49 -2.50 7.62
N VAL A 146 6.29 -3.80 7.39
CA VAL A 146 6.23 -4.81 8.46
C VAL A 146 7.29 -5.88 8.24
N ASP A 147 7.69 -6.53 9.32
CA ASP A 147 8.57 -7.70 9.26
C ASP A 147 7.85 -8.93 8.67
N ASN A 148 8.63 -9.96 8.34
CA ASN A 148 8.10 -11.18 7.73
C ASN A 148 7.18 -11.99 8.64
N GLU A 149 7.39 -11.99 9.95
CA GLU A 149 6.56 -12.75 10.89
C GLU A 149 5.17 -12.13 10.99
N THR A 150 5.13 -10.82 11.23
CA THR A 150 3.90 -10.02 11.24
C THR A 150 3.12 -10.18 9.93
N TYR A 151 3.82 -10.10 8.79
CA TYR A 151 3.20 -10.27 7.47
C TYR A 151 2.58 -11.65 7.28
N ARG A 152 3.30 -12.72 7.64
CA ARG A 152 2.82 -14.10 7.45
C ARG A 152 1.59 -14.37 8.30
N ASN A 153 1.62 -14.01 9.57
CA ASN A 153 0.49 -14.20 10.48
C ASN A 153 -0.76 -13.45 9.98
N ALA A 154 -0.60 -12.23 9.47
CA ALA A 154 -1.70 -11.46 8.92
C ALA A 154 -2.19 -11.99 7.56
N LEU A 155 -1.28 -12.43 6.69
CA LEU A 155 -1.63 -13.00 5.39
C LEU A 155 -2.39 -14.31 5.55
N ASP A 156 -2.00 -15.17 6.49
CA ASP A 156 -2.69 -16.43 6.76
C ASP A 156 -4.14 -16.17 7.20
N ALA A 157 -4.37 -15.15 8.05
CA ALA A 157 -5.71 -14.71 8.42
C ALA A 157 -6.51 -14.15 7.23
N GLN A 158 -5.87 -13.38 6.34
CA GLN A 158 -6.53 -12.90 5.13
C GLN A 158 -6.87 -14.05 4.17
N LEU A 159 -5.99 -15.05 4.03
CA LEU A 159 -6.25 -16.19 3.18
C LEU A 159 -7.34 -17.09 3.77
N SER A 160 -7.40 -17.26 5.09
CA SER A 160 -8.51 -18.01 5.71
C SER A 160 -9.86 -17.36 5.44
N ASP A 161 -9.95 -16.03 5.48
CA ASP A 161 -11.20 -15.30 5.20
C ASP A 161 -11.67 -15.45 3.73
N VAL A 162 -10.75 -15.62 2.78
CA VAL A 162 -11.09 -15.92 1.37
C VAL A 162 -11.56 -17.37 1.19
N VAL A 163 -10.95 -18.29 1.93
CA VAL A 163 -11.14 -19.75 1.78
C VAL A 163 -12.36 -20.26 2.57
N LEU A 164 -13.10 -19.39 3.26
CA LEU A 164 -14.38 -19.74 3.88
C LEU A 164 -15.58 -19.52 2.95
N PRO A 165 -15.90 -20.51 2.09
CA PRO A 165 -17.27 -20.90 1.81
C PRO A 165 -17.48 -22.34 2.33
N SER A 166 -17.16 -22.62 3.59
CA SER A 166 -17.21 -23.99 4.13
C SER A 166 -18.53 -24.39 4.81
N GLU A 167 -19.62 -23.64 4.65
CA GLU A 167 -20.95 -24.18 4.97
C GLU A 167 -21.59 -24.95 3.79
N SER A 168 -20.93 -25.03 2.62
CA SER A 168 -21.49 -25.73 1.46
C SER A 168 -20.49 -26.47 0.55
N MET A 169 -19.23 -26.67 0.95
CA MET A 169 -18.26 -27.43 0.15
C MET A 169 -18.03 -28.82 0.77
N SER A 170 -17.97 -29.86 -0.07
CA SER A 170 -17.71 -31.21 0.39
C SER A 170 -16.27 -31.34 0.92
N ASP A 171 -16.04 -32.21 1.91
CA ASP A 171 -14.71 -32.43 2.50
C ASP A 171 -13.64 -32.76 1.44
N ALA A 172 -14.04 -33.40 0.34
CA ALA A 172 -13.15 -33.71 -0.77
C ALA A 172 -12.71 -32.47 -1.57
N ASP A 173 -13.61 -31.50 -1.77
CA ASP A 173 -13.29 -30.26 -2.48
C ASP A 173 -12.37 -29.36 -1.65
N VAL A 174 -12.59 -29.32 -0.33
CA VAL A 174 -11.70 -28.62 0.62
C VAL A 174 -10.31 -29.24 0.61
N ILE A 175 -10.21 -30.57 0.64
CA ILE A 175 -8.92 -31.28 0.56
C ILE A 175 -8.23 -31.01 -0.78
N ALA A 176 -8.96 -31.02 -1.90
CA ALA A 176 -8.40 -30.74 -3.22
C ALA A 176 -7.87 -29.30 -3.32
N ILE A 177 -8.60 -28.32 -2.78
CA ILE A 177 -8.15 -26.92 -2.75
C ILE A 177 -6.92 -26.77 -1.85
N ASN A 178 -6.94 -27.33 -0.64
CA ASN A 178 -5.80 -27.25 0.28
C ASN A 178 -4.56 -27.94 -0.29
N ASN A 179 -4.71 -29.07 -0.97
CA ASN A 179 -3.60 -29.72 -1.67
C ASN A 179 -3.10 -28.88 -2.84
N THR A 180 -3.99 -28.26 -3.61
CA THR A 180 -3.60 -27.38 -4.73
C THR A 180 -2.89 -26.12 -4.24
N LEU A 181 -3.37 -25.50 -3.16
CA LEU A 181 -2.76 -24.32 -2.55
C LEU A 181 -1.44 -24.67 -1.87
N ASN A 182 -1.35 -25.80 -1.18
CA ASN A 182 -0.11 -26.28 -0.58
C ASN A 182 0.93 -26.63 -1.63
N GLU A 183 0.55 -27.27 -2.74
CA GLU A 183 1.45 -27.48 -3.88
C GLU A 183 1.88 -26.14 -4.50
N SER A 184 0.95 -25.20 -4.73
CA SER A 184 1.29 -23.87 -5.25
C SER A 184 2.29 -23.15 -4.34
N ASN A 185 2.06 -23.18 -3.03
CA ASN A 185 2.92 -22.57 -2.02
C ASN A 185 4.24 -23.32 -1.86
N TYR A 186 4.25 -24.65 -2.01
CA TYR A 186 5.46 -25.46 -2.01
C TYR A 186 6.31 -25.16 -3.24
N GLN A 187 5.72 -25.11 -4.44
CA GLN A 187 6.40 -24.74 -5.67
C GLN A 187 6.94 -23.29 -5.60
N LEU A 188 6.19 -22.36 -5.00
CA LEU A 188 6.63 -20.98 -4.72
C LEU A 188 7.74 -20.89 -3.65
N ARG A 189 7.86 -21.85 -2.75
CA ARG A 189 8.94 -21.88 -1.75
C ARG A 189 10.17 -22.60 -2.31
N TYR A 190 9.95 -23.62 -3.13
CA TYR A 190 10.98 -24.37 -3.83
C TYR A 190 11.71 -23.51 -4.86
N ASN A 191 10.98 -22.77 -5.70
CA ASN A 191 11.59 -21.88 -6.70
C ASN A 191 12.35 -20.70 -6.04
N GLU A 192 11.86 -20.16 -4.92
CA GLU A 192 12.57 -19.15 -4.14
C GLU A 192 13.88 -19.69 -3.55
N SER A 193 13.85 -20.91 -3.01
CA SER A 193 15.05 -21.57 -2.48
C SER A 193 16.09 -21.87 -3.55
N MET A 194 15.66 -22.29 -4.75
CA MET A 194 16.58 -22.50 -5.88
C MET A 194 17.15 -21.19 -6.41
N THR A 195 16.37 -20.11 -6.41
CA THR A 195 16.84 -18.78 -6.83
C THR A 195 17.86 -18.23 -5.81
N TYR A 196 17.62 -18.43 -4.51
CA TYR A 196 18.56 -18.06 -3.45
C TYR A 196 19.87 -18.87 -3.52
N ASN A 197 19.79 -20.18 -3.74
CA ASN A 197 20.98 -21.02 -3.87
C ASN A 197 21.76 -20.72 -5.16
N THR A 198 21.08 -20.47 -6.28
CA THR A 198 21.72 -20.10 -7.56
C THR A 198 22.42 -18.75 -7.46
N SER A 199 21.76 -17.73 -6.87
CA SER A 199 22.37 -16.41 -6.68
C SER A 199 23.58 -16.44 -5.73
N ARG A 200 23.52 -17.22 -4.65
CA ARG A 200 24.66 -17.45 -3.76
C ARG A 200 25.82 -18.14 -4.47
N PHE A 201 25.55 -19.17 -5.27
CA PHE A 201 26.57 -19.92 -6.00
C PHE A 201 27.29 -19.03 -7.03
N VAL A 202 26.54 -18.20 -7.77
CA VAL A 202 27.10 -17.23 -8.72
C VAL A 202 27.96 -16.19 -8.01
N GLN A 203 27.53 -15.70 -6.85
CA GLN A 203 28.25 -14.68 -6.07
C GLN A 203 29.52 -15.22 -5.41
N GLU A 204 29.55 -16.49 -5.02
CA GLU A 204 30.71 -17.17 -4.43
C GLU A 204 31.75 -17.55 -5.50
N SER A 205 31.31 -17.88 -6.71
CA SER A 205 32.19 -18.12 -7.87
C SER A 205 32.80 -16.85 -8.51
N ALA A 206 32.30 -15.67 -8.15
CA ALA A 206 32.75 -14.38 -8.69
C ALA A 206 33.75 -13.62 -7.77
N MET A 207 34.13 -14.21 -6.63
CA MET A 207 35.16 -13.63 -5.75
C MET A 207 36.55 -13.83 -6.37
N PRO A 208 37.31 -12.77 -6.70
CA PRO A 208 38.69 -12.93 -7.15
C PRO A 208 39.53 -13.50 -6.00
N ASN A 209 40.29 -14.56 -6.29
CA ASN A 209 41.20 -15.19 -5.33
C ASN A 209 42.13 -14.11 -4.73
N ALA A 210 41.90 -13.78 -3.46
CA ALA A 210 42.79 -12.92 -2.70
C ALA A 210 44.11 -13.68 -2.48
N ARG A 211 45.15 -13.26 -3.20
CA ARG A 211 46.55 -13.60 -2.93
C ARG A 211 47.16 -12.58 -1.98
#